data_AF-A0A1Y2HNV2-F1
#
_entry.id   AF-A0A1Y2HNV2-F1
#
_cell.length_a   1.000
_cell.length_b   1.000
_cell.length_c   1.000
_cell.angle_alpha   90.00
_cell.angle_beta   90.00
_cell.angle_gamma   90.00
#
_symmetry.space_group_name_H-M   'P 1'
#
loop_
_entity.id
_entity.type
_entity.pdbx_description
1 polymer ?
#
loop_
_entity_poly.entity_id
_entity_poly.type
_entity_poly.pdbx_seq_one_letter_code
_entity_poly.pdbx_strand_id
1 'polypeptide(L)'
;MLSIVATSALALLMVFFSVHPAAAYSAGLTICDITETRMLAGMGGANSPFLSMDLNVTRIDASTATVSVFSTNATVTSTGIRGLLLWATDATGARVGTWTVRQGQQLFAPVNLCNGGAVSHSGAGVKSFDASSATAPQGFTVTIGQSNVPGPISIRAMVVFTRRVWMLVGAKEVQGLTGPVSSGNGTNTTSTNTTNSATSLRGPGAGGALAGNGHATMMAIVAALVSLFLAL
;
A
#
# COMPACT_ATOMS: atom_id res chain seq x y z
N MET A 1 -48.40 22.36 -41.87
CA MET A 1 -48.73 21.67 -40.60
C MET A 1 -47.93 20.38 -40.53
N LEU A 2 -47.45 19.99 -39.33
CA LEU A 2 -46.52 18.88 -38.97
C LEU A 2 -45.02 19.20 -39.22
N SER A 3 -44.19 19.60 -38.25
CA SER A 3 -43.71 19.02 -36.97
C SER A 3 -42.38 18.26 -37.12
N ILE A 4 -41.26 18.95 -36.87
CA ILE A 4 -39.91 18.37 -36.70
C ILE A 4 -39.26 19.07 -35.50
N VAL A 5 -39.64 18.68 -34.28
CA VAL A 5 -38.93 19.06 -33.05
C VAL A 5 -38.98 17.86 -32.10
N ALA A 6 -38.05 16.92 -32.23
CA ALA A 6 -37.74 15.94 -31.17
C ALA A 6 -36.60 15.00 -31.62
N THR A 7 -35.32 15.37 -31.43
CA THR A 7 -34.20 14.40 -31.43
C THR A 7 -32.93 15.00 -30.82
N SER A 8 -33.05 15.71 -29.69
CA SER A 8 -31.87 16.29 -29.01
C SER A 8 -31.93 16.21 -27.48
N ALA A 9 -32.60 15.19 -26.94
CA ALA A 9 -32.70 14.96 -25.49
C ALA A 9 -32.10 13.62 -25.00
N LEU A 10 -31.52 12.80 -25.88
CA LEU A 10 -31.04 11.45 -25.50
C LEU A 10 -29.50 11.29 -25.40
N ALA A 11 -28.73 12.36 -25.59
CA ALA A 11 -27.25 12.30 -25.50
C ALA A 11 -26.68 12.80 -24.16
N LEU A 12 -27.50 13.42 -23.28
CA LEU A 12 -27.03 14.00 -22.01
C LEU A 12 -27.23 13.11 -20.78
N LEU A 13 -27.84 11.92 -20.92
CA LEU A 13 -28.16 11.05 -19.77
C LEU A 13 -27.17 9.87 -19.57
N MET A 14 -26.18 9.70 -20.45
CA MET A 14 -25.18 8.62 -20.36
C MET A 14 -23.87 9.05 -19.66
N VAL A 15 -23.70 10.32 -19.30
CA VAL A 15 -22.46 10.82 -18.66
C VAL A 15 -22.50 10.70 -17.12
N PHE A 16 -23.63 10.29 -16.53
CA PHE A 16 -23.80 10.23 -15.07
C PHE A 16 -23.63 8.82 -14.44
N PHE A 17 -23.26 7.78 -15.20
CA PHE A 17 -23.25 6.40 -14.70
C PHE A 17 -21.87 5.70 -14.64
N SER A 18 -20.75 6.41 -14.51
CA SER A 18 -19.43 5.73 -14.51
C SER A 18 -18.39 6.24 -13.52
N VAL A 19 -18.82 6.76 -12.37
CA VAL A 19 -17.92 6.97 -11.22
C VAL A 19 -18.61 6.49 -9.94
N HIS A 20 -18.77 5.18 -9.82
CA HIS A 20 -18.77 4.60 -8.48
C HIS A 20 -17.31 4.59 -8.04
N PRO A 21 -16.87 5.45 -7.10
CA PRO A 21 -15.62 5.16 -6.42
C PRO A 21 -15.82 3.80 -5.79
N ALA A 22 -15.06 2.80 -6.25
CA ALA A 22 -14.91 1.55 -5.54
C ALA A 22 -14.23 1.89 -4.21
N ALA A 23 -15.01 2.35 -3.25
CA ALA A 23 -14.61 2.47 -1.86
C ALA A 23 -14.47 1.04 -1.38
N ALA A 24 -13.29 0.46 -1.59
CA ALA A 24 -12.87 -0.76 -0.95
C ALA A 24 -12.76 -0.45 0.56
N TYR A 25 -13.91 -0.49 1.25
CA TYR A 25 -14.00 -0.40 2.69
C TYR A 25 -13.37 -1.66 3.28
N SER A 26 -12.07 -1.59 3.58
CA SER A 26 -11.42 -2.59 4.42
C SER A 26 -11.91 -2.42 5.87
N ALA A 27 -12.77 -3.31 6.37
CA ALA A 27 -13.03 -3.55 7.80
C ALA A 27 -13.29 -2.32 8.70
N GLY A 28 -13.74 -1.17 8.18
CA GLY A 28 -13.80 0.08 8.96
C GLY A 28 -12.43 0.62 9.41
N LEU A 29 -11.33 0.08 8.86
CA LEU A 29 -9.97 0.59 9.07
C LEU A 29 -9.70 1.65 8.00
N THR A 30 -9.49 2.89 8.42
CA THR A 30 -8.93 3.91 7.55
C THR A 30 -7.52 3.45 7.14
N ILE A 31 -7.30 3.24 5.84
CA ILE A 31 -5.99 2.83 5.29
C ILE A 31 -4.87 3.78 5.76
N CYS A 32 -5.22 5.00 6.12
CA CYS A 32 -4.31 6.06 6.57
C CYS A 32 -3.77 5.86 7.98
N ASP A 33 -4.51 5.18 8.86
CA ASP A 33 -4.13 4.99 10.27
C ASP A 33 -3.95 3.51 10.61
N ILE A 34 -3.74 2.68 9.59
CA ILE A 34 -3.58 1.25 9.81
C ILE A 34 -2.23 0.99 10.48
N THR A 35 -2.28 0.47 11.69
CA THR A 35 -1.13 -0.03 12.44
C THR A 35 -0.96 -1.52 12.20
N GLU A 36 0.21 -2.08 12.49
CA GLU A 36 0.45 -3.53 12.41
C GLU A 36 -0.56 -4.33 13.24
N THR A 37 -0.87 -3.88 14.45
CA THR A 37 -1.88 -4.49 15.31
C THR A 37 -3.27 -4.48 14.68
N ARG A 38 -3.67 -3.37 14.03
CA ARG A 38 -4.96 -3.28 13.32
C ARG A 38 -4.99 -4.16 12.07
N MET A 39 -3.86 -4.28 11.36
CA MET A 39 -3.73 -5.20 10.22
C MET A 39 -3.88 -6.66 10.66
N LEU A 40 -3.17 -7.06 11.71
CA LEU A 40 -3.27 -8.40 12.31
C LEU A 40 -4.72 -8.73 12.70
N ALA A 41 -5.42 -7.81 13.36
CA ALA A 41 -6.80 -7.98 13.77
C ALA A 41 -7.78 -8.04 12.58
N GLY A 42 -7.58 -7.22 11.55
CA GLY A 42 -8.50 -7.10 10.42
C GLY A 42 -8.36 -8.19 9.35
N MET A 43 -7.13 -8.62 9.06
CA MET A 43 -6.88 -9.63 8.02
C MET A 43 -7.26 -11.03 8.49
N GLY A 44 -7.06 -11.32 9.77
CA GLY A 44 -7.08 -12.68 10.28
C GLY A 44 -5.88 -13.50 9.76
N GLY A 45 -5.47 -14.51 10.53
CA GLY A 45 -4.27 -15.29 10.21
C GLY A 45 -2.96 -14.65 10.70
N ALA A 46 -1.85 -15.34 10.46
CA ALA A 46 -0.53 -14.93 10.90
C ALA A 46 0.29 -14.33 9.75
N ASN A 47 1.11 -13.33 10.07
CA ASN A 47 2.16 -12.84 9.16
C ASN A 47 3.00 -14.04 8.67
N SER A 48 3.10 -14.19 7.35
CA SER A 48 3.66 -15.39 6.70
C SER A 48 5.10 -15.14 6.21
N PRO A 49 6.14 -15.34 7.05
CA PRO A 49 7.53 -15.00 6.69
C PRO A 49 8.09 -15.86 5.54
N PHE A 50 7.47 -17.01 5.24
CA PHE A 50 7.86 -17.90 4.14
C PHE A 50 7.60 -17.32 2.74
N LEU A 51 6.90 -16.19 2.65
CA LEU A 51 6.66 -15.49 1.38
C LEU A 51 7.93 -14.75 0.87
N SER A 52 8.93 -14.58 1.75
CA SER A 52 10.26 -14.03 1.41
C SER A 52 10.18 -12.74 0.58
N MET A 53 9.29 -11.84 1.00
CA MET A 53 9.10 -10.53 0.38
C MET A 53 10.15 -9.54 0.91
N ASP A 54 10.61 -8.66 0.04
CA ASP A 54 11.53 -7.57 0.39
C ASP A 54 11.25 -6.30 -0.44
N LEU A 55 11.85 -5.19 -0.02
CA LEU A 55 11.76 -3.88 -0.66
C LEU A 55 13.09 -3.53 -1.32
N ASN A 56 13.04 -3.17 -2.59
CA ASN A 56 14.15 -2.45 -3.21
C ASN A 56 13.83 -0.96 -3.19
N VAL A 57 14.68 -0.19 -2.51
CA VAL A 57 14.54 1.26 -2.40
C VAL A 57 15.77 1.91 -3.00
N THR A 58 15.56 2.73 -4.03
CA THR A 58 16.63 3.48 -4.70
C THR A 58 16.40 4.97 -4.50
N ARG A 59 17.33 5.63 -3.81
CA ARG A 59 17.26 7.08 -3.63
C ARG A 59 17.51 7.78 -4.97
N ILE A 60 16.67 8.75 -5.32
CA ILE A 60 16.87 9.63 -6.49
C ILE A 60 17.61 10.90 -6.04
N ASP A 61 17.15 11.51 -4.96
CA ASP A 61 17.71 12.74 -4.40
C ASP A 61 17.47 12.80 -2.87
N ALA A 62 17.70 13.97 -2.26
CA ALA A 62 17.56 14.14 -0.81
C ALA A 62 16.14 13.93 -0.29
N SER A 63 15.09 14.17 -1.10
CA SER A 63 13.69 14.05 -0.68
C SER A 63 12.94 12.94 -1.39
N THR A 64 13.50 12.33 -2.44
CA THR A 64 12.79 11.42 -3.33
C THR A 64 13.48 10.05 -3.44
N ALA A 65 12.68 8.99 -3.39
CA ALA A 65 13.14 7.62 -3.63
C ALA A 65 12.13 6.83 -4.47
N THR A 66 12.63 5.91 -5.29
CA THR A 66 11.80 4.87 -5.92
C THR A 66 11.77 3.61 -5.07
N VAL A 67 10.65 2.91 -5.15
CA VAL A 67 10.39 1.69 -4.38
C VAL A 67 9.79 0.63 -5.30
N SER A 68 10.27 -0.59 -5.15
CA SER A 68 9.62 -1.79 -5.66
C SER A 68 9.55 -2.88 -4.59
N VAL A 69 8.55 -3.75 -4.74
CA VAL A 69 8.35 -4.91 -3.89
C VAL A 69 8.71 -6.13 -4.72
N PHE A 70 9.54 -7.02 -4.19
CA PHE A 70 9.93 -8.25 -4.86
C PHE A 70 9.88 -9.44 -3.90
N SER A 71 9.84 -10.65 -4.45
CA SER A 71 9.98 -11.87 -3.68
C SER A 71 11.28 -12.56 -4.08
N THR A 72 12.01 -13.08 -3.10
CA THR A 72 13.14 -13.99 -3.35
C THR A 72 12.70 -15.45 -3.50
N ASN A 73 11.40 -15.74 -3.32
CA ASN A 73 10.83 -17.07 -3.47
C ASN A 73 10.18 -17.24 -4.86
N ALA A 74 10.72 -18.14 -5.67
CA ALA A 74 10.24 -18.36 -7.04
C ALA A 74 8.79 -18.87 -7.14
N THR A 75 8.28 -19.59 -6.14
CA THR A 75 6.89 -20.04 -6.11
C THR A 75 5.92 -18.88 -5.86
N VAL A 76 6.39 -17.88 -5.13
CA VAL A 76 5.63 -16.65 -4.87
C VAL A 76 5.58 -15.78 -6.13
N THR A 77 6.69 -15.69 -6.88
CA THR A 77 6.73 -14.91 -8.12
C THR A 77 5.78 -15.43 -9.18
N SER A 78 5.57 -16.75 -9.28
CA SER A 78 4.60 -17.36 -10.22
C SER A 78 3.14 -17.18 -9.81
N THR A 79 2.86 -17.04 -8.51
CA THR A 79 1.49 -16.93 -7.99
C THR A 79 0.96 -15.49 -8.08
N GLY A 80 1.84 -14.49 -7.96
CA GLY A 80 1.47 -13.08 -7.93
C GLY A 80 0.73 -12.66 -6.65
N ILE A 81 0.41 -11.37 -6.53
CA ILE A 81 -0.25 -10.80 -5.34
C ILE A 81 -1.64 -10.28 -5.67
N ARG A 82 -2.54 -10.28 -4.69
CA ARG A 82 -3.88 -9.72 -4.84
C ARG A 82 -3.99 -8.32 -4.28
N GLY A 83 -3.25 -8.03 -3.21
CA GLY A 83 -3.25 -6.74 -2.55
C GLY A 83 -1.85 -6.26 -2.22
N LEU A 84 -1.68 -4.94 -2.26
CA LEU A 84 -0.51 -4.22 -1.80
C LEU A 84 -1.00 -2.99 -1.03
N LEU A 85 -0.33 -2.70 0.08
CA LEU A 85 -0.33 -1.40 0.75
C LEU A 85 1.12 -1.00 1.00
N LEU A 86 1.54 0.17 0.55
CA LEU A 86 2.90 0.69 0.69
C LEU A 86 2.85 2.08 1.34
N TRP A 87 3.69 2.33 2.33
CA TRP A 87 3.73 3.62 3.03
C TRP A 87 5.12 3.89 3.61
N ALA A 88 5.34 5.15 4.01
CA ALA A 88 6.54 5.59 4.72
C ALA A 88 6.15 6.19 6.08
N THR A 89 7.01 5.98 7.07
CA THR A 89 6.91 6.62 8.39
C THR A 89 8.22 7.31 8.75
N ASP A 90 8.14 8.37 9.54
CA ASP A 90 9.29 9.01 10.16
C ASP A 90 9.74 8.27 11.44
N ALA A 91 10.74 8.80 12.13
CA ALA A 91 11.24 8.22 13.38
C ALA A 91 10.24 8.22 14.54
N THR A 92 9.17 9.04 14.47
CA THR A 92 8.08 9.06 15.45
C THR A 92 6.99 8.02 15.14
N GLY A 93 7.08 7.37 13.97
CA GLY A 93 6.06 6.46 13.45
C GLY A 93 4.92 7.18 12.70
N ALA A 94 4.99 8.51 12.55
CA ALA A 94 4.01 9.28 11.79
C ALA A 94 4.18 9.03 10.29
N ARG A 95 3.07 8.97 9.55
CA ARG A 95 3.11 8.80 8.09
C ARG A 95 3.61 10.05 7.40
N VAL A 96 4.48 9.84 6.42
CA VAL A 96 5.11 10.94 5.68
C VAL A 96 5.21 10.63 4.19
N GLY A 97 5.40 11.70 3.43
CA GLY A 97 5.62 11.67 2.00
C GLY A 97 4.35 11.65 1.17
N THR A 98 4.51 11.98 -0.10
CA THR A 98 3.49 11.86 -1.13
C THR A 98 3.96 10.82 -2.13
N TRP A 99 3.07 9.89 -2.46
CA TRP A 99 3.37 8.80 -3.35
C TRP A 99 2.83 9.04 -4.75
N THR A 100 3.61 8.63 -5.75
CA THR A 100 3.18 8.54 -7.15
C THR A 100 3.47 7.13 -7.68
N VAL A 101 2.76 6.75 -8.73
CA VAL A 101 2.93 5.46 -9.40
C VAL A 101 3.35 5.74 -10.85
N ARG A 102 4.32 4.98 -11.37
CA ARG A 102 4.77 5.06 -12.76
C ARG A 102 3.59 5.07 -13.73
N GLN A 103 3.66 5.94 -14.75
CA GLN A 103 2.66 5.95 -15.83
C GLN A 103 2.50 4.58 -16.48
N GLY A 104 1.26 4.20 -16.77
CA GLY A 104 0.91 2.89 -17.36
C GLY A 104 0.61 1.79 -16.34
N GLN A 105 0.88 2.00 -15.06
CA GLN A 105 0.40 1.12 -13.99
C GLN A 105 -1.06 1.44 -13.66
N GLN A 106 -1.97 0.52 -13.96
CA GLN A 106 -3.41 0.73 -13.73
C GLN A 106 -3.94 0.03 -12.48
N LEU A 107 -3.15 -0.89 -11.90
CA LEU A 107 -3.58 -1.70 -10.76
C LEU A 107 -3.11 -1.19 -9.39
N PHE A 108 -2.41 -0.06 -9.37
CA PHE A 108 -2.03 0.64 -8.14
C PHE A 108 -2.30 2.14 -8.27
N ALA A 109 -2.69 2.75 -7.16
CA ALA A 109 -2.93 4.18 -7.09
C ALA A 109 -2.53 4.73 -5.71
N PRO A 110 -2.11 6.00 -5.63
CA PRO A 110 -2.01 6.69 -4.36
C PRO A 110 -3.37 6.73 -3.65
N VAL A 111 -3.36 6.58 -2.33
CA VAL A 111 -4.58 6.59 -1.52
C VAL A 111 -4.97 8.04 -1.25
N ASN A 112 -5.93 8.57 -2.01
CA ASN A 112 -6.37 9.97 -1.91
C ASN A 112 -6.86 10.36 -0.51
N LEU A 113 -7.54 9.45 0.20
CA LEU A 113 -7.99 9.66 1.59
C LEU A 113 -6.83 9.92 2.56
N CYS A 114 -5.61 9.51 2.21
CA CYS A 114 -4.41 9.73 3.00
C CYS A 114 -3.56 10.89 2.44
N ASN A 115 -4.16 11.79 1.66
CA ASN A 115 -3.45 12.84 0.92
C ASN A 115 -2.29 12.28 0.07
N GLY A 116 -2.46 11.08 -0.48
CA GLY A 116 -1.41 10.38 -1.22
C GLY A 116 -0.27 9.82 -0.35
N GLY A 117 -0.42 9.77 0.98
CA GLY A 117 0.57 9.24 1.93
C GLY A 117 0.74 7.72 1.95
N ALA A 118 0.11 7.01 1.02
CA ALA A 118 0.28 5.59 0.79
C ALA A 118 -0.06 5.23 -0.67
N VAL A 119 0.39 4.07 -1.12
CA VAL A 119 -0.07 3.42 -2.38
C VAL A 119 -0.84 2.17 -2.02
N SER A 120 -1.97 1.96 -2.68
CA SER A 120 -2.73 0.71 -2.61
C SER A 120 -3.01 0.18 -4.00
N HIS A 121 -3.32 -1.10 -4.08
CA HIS A 121 -4.00 -1.65 -5.26
C HIS A 121 -5.32 -0.89 -5.55
N SER A 122 -5.61 -0.67 -6.84
CA SER A 122 -6.79 0.06 -7.33
C SER A 122 -7.84 -0.82 -8.01
N GLY A 123 -7.55 -2.12 -8.20
CA GLY A 123 -8.43 -3.05 -8.88
C GLY A 123 -8.33 -4.48 -8.35
N ALA A 124 -9.41 -5.24 -8.56
CA ALA A 124 -9.44 -6.67 -8.35
C ALA A 124 -8.54 -7.37 -9.40
N GLY A 125 -7.86 -8.43 -8.98
CA GLY A 125 -6.97 -9.21 -9.88
C GLY A 125 -5.67 -9.60 -9.23
N VAL A 126 -5.00 -10.58 -9.82
CA VAL A 126 -3.65 -11.00 -9.45
C VAL A 126 -2.64 -10.14 -10.20
N LYS A 127 -1.62 -9.65 -9.49
CA LYS A 127 -0.55 -8.81 -9.98
C LYS A 127 0.71 -9.65 -10.08
N SER A 128 1.33 -9.67 -11.26
CA SER A 128 2.54 -10.44 -11.50
C SER A 128 3.74 -9.80 -10.82
N PHE A 129 4.76 -10.58 -10.46
CA PHE A 129 6.08 -10.06 -10.09
C PHE A 129 7.04 -9.95 -11.30
N ASP A 130 6.60 -10.36 -12.49
CA ASP A 130 7.37 -10.16 -13.71
C ASP A 130 7.57 -8.67 -13.98
N ALA A 131 8.81 -8.20 -13.97
CA ALA A 131 9.16 -6.79 -14.17
C ALA A 131 8.73 -6.24 -15.54
N SER A 132 8.45 -7.09 -16.53
CA SER A 132 7.88 -6.66 -17.82
C SER A 132 6.37 -6.40 -17.75
N SER A 133 5.70 -6.88 -16.69
CA SER A 133 4.26 -6.72 -16.52
C SER A 133 3.89 -5.29 -16.12
N ALA A 134 2.84 -4.75 -16.75
CA ALA A 134 2.19 -3.51 -16.35
C ALA A 134 1.50 -3.58 -14.96
N THR A 135 1.50 -4.76 -14.35
CA THR A 135 0.93 -5.02 -13.01
C THR A 135 2.00 -5.26 -11.95
N ALA A 136 3.29 -5.19 -12.32
CA ALA A 136 4.39 -5.44 -11.41
C ALA A 136 4.39 -4.42 -10.27
N PRO A 137 4.59 -4.82 -9.00
CA PRO A 137 4.61 -3.90 -7.86
C PRO A 137 5.93 -3.12 -7.80
N GLN A 138 6.15 -2.26 -8.80
CA GLN A 138 7.36 -1.47 -9.00
C GLN A 138 7.06 -0.10 -9.59
N GLY A 139 8.05 0.80 -9.51
CA GLY A 139 7.92 2.16 -10.05
C GLY A 139 7.07 3.06 -9.17
N PHE A 140 7.01 2.77 -7.86
CA PHE A 140 6.43 3.67 -6.89
C PHE A 140 7.47 4.73 -6.53
N THR A 141 7.08 5.99 -6.46
CA THR A 141 7.97 7.08 -6.03
C THR A 141 7.40 7.72 -4.80
N VAL A 142 8.22 7.89 -3.76
CA VAL A 142 7.86 8.64 -2.55
C VAL A 142 8.68 9.92 -2.51
N THR A 143 8.01 11.04 -2.24
CA THR A 143 8.63 12.36 -2.08
C THR A 143 8.31 12.90 -0.69
N ILE A 144 9.32 13.15 0.13
CA ILE A 144 9.19 13.76 1.46
C ILE A 144 9.15 15.28 1.30
N GLY A 145 7.95 15.87 1.36
CA GLY A 145 7.76 17.29 1.06
C GLY A 145 8.22 18.27 2.15
N GLN A 146 8.48 17.81 3.37
CA GLN A 146 8.80 18.66 4.52
C GLN A 146 10.27 18.52 4.92
N SER A 147 11.00 19.63 4.95
CA SER A 147 12.44 19.67 5.29
C SER A 147 12.77 19.20 6.72
N ASN A 148 11.78 19.21 7.62
CA ASN A 148 11.97 19.00 9.05
C ASN A 148 11.42 17.64 9.54
N VAL A 149 11.24 16.68 8.64
CA VAL A 149 10.76 15.34 9.04
C VAL A 149 11.86 14.61 9.83
N PRO A 150 11.57 14.10 11.04
CA PRO A 150 12.54 13.34 11.83
C PRO A 150 13.00 12.06 11.11
N GLY A 151 14.30 11.97 10.81
CA GLY A 151 14.90 10.74 10.26
C GLY A 151 15.23 9.70 11.34
N PRO A 152 15.41 8.42 10.98
CA PRO A 152 15.35 7.88 9.62
C PRO A 152 13.91 7.67 9.10
N ILE A 153 13.74 7.72 7.78
CA ILE A 153 12.47 7.36 7.14
C ILE A 153 12.43 5.85 6.95
N SER A 154 11.37 5.21 7.44
CA SER A 154 11.12 3.78 7.29
C SER A 154 10.04 3.54 6.22
N ILE A 155 10.39 2.81 5.17
CA ILE A 155 9.42 2.38 4.15
C ILE A 155 8.97 0.95 4.45
N ARG A 156 7.66 0.71 4.40
CA ARG A 156 7.04 -0.59 4.71
C ARG A 156 6.01 -0.96 3.66
N ALA A 157 5.82 -2.25 3.46
CA ALA A 157 4.74 -2.78 2.63
C ALA A 157 3.97 -3.89 3.34
N MET A 158 2.68 -3.99 3.07
CA MET A 158 1.87 -5.17 3.32
C MET A 158 1.51 -5.79 1.97
N VAL A 159 1.76 -7.09 1.85
CA VAL A 159 1.50 -7.86 0.64
C VAL A 159 0.47 -8.94 0.95
N VAL A 160 -0.58 -9.02 0.14
CA VAL A 160 -1.69 -9.95 0.34
C VAL A 160 -1.78 -10.91 -0.83
N PHE A 161 -1.70 -12.22 -0.55
CA PHE A 161 -1.90 -13.29 -1.52
C PHE A 161 -3.33 -13.82 -1.46
N THR A 162 -3.80 -14.05 -0.23
CA THR A 162 -5.18 -14.42 0.08
C THR A 162 -5.58 -13.73 1.37
N ARG A 163 -6.86 -13.85 1.77
CA ARG A 163 -7.33 -13.31 3.04
C ARG A 163 -6.55 -13.84 4.26
N ARG A 164 -6.04 -15.08 4.19
CA ARG A 164 -5.31 -15.73 5.29
C ARG A 164 -3.79 -15.76 5.09
N VAL A 165 -3.31 -15.39 3.91
CA VAL A 165 -1.90 -15.45 3.52
C VAL A 165 -1.46 -14.06 3.10
N TRP A 166 -0.77 -13.41 4.01
CA TRP A 166 -0.26 -12.05 3.84
C TRP A 166 1.06 -11.89 4.60
N MET A 167 1.85 -10.89 4.21
CA MET A 167 3.11 -10.57 4.86
C MET A 167 3.24 -9.07 5.07
N LEU A 168 3.68 -8.70 6.27
CA LEU A 168 4.27 -7.38 6.50
C LEU A 168 5.75 -7.46 6.13
N VAL A 169 6.12 -6.76 5.06
CA VAL A 169 7.50 -6.65 4.61
C VAL A 169 8.27 -5.80 5.62
N GLY A 170 9.48 -6.24 5.96
CA GLY A 170 10.35 -5.54 6.91
C GLY A 170 10.57 -4.08 6.50
N ALA A 171 10.73 -3.21 7.50
CA ALA A 171 11.00 -1.81 7.22
C ALA A 171 12.36 -1.65 6.54
N LYS A 172 12.39 -0.88 5.45
CA LYS A 172 13.64 -0.41 4.85
C LYS A 172 13.87 1.03 5.28
N GLU A 173 14.88 1.22 6.11
CA GLU A 173 15.31 2.56 6.52
C GLU A 173 16.10 3.24 5.39
N VAL A 174 15.73 4.48 5.10
CA VAL A 174 16.41 5.35 4.13
C VAL A 174 17.01 6.52 4.91
N GLN A 175 18.33 6.52 5.06
CA GLN A 175 19.04 7.60 5.73
C GLN A 175 19.09 8.84 4.83
N GLY A 176 18.93 10.03 5.43
CA GLY A 176 19.04 11.31 4.74
C GLY A 176 17.93 11.56 3.72
N LEU A 177 16.77 10.88 3.83
CA LEU A 177 15.56 11.24 3.10
C LEU A 177 14.80 12.30 3.90
N THR A 178 15.45 13.44 4.12
CA THR A 178 14.87 14.60 4.78
C THR A 178 14.30 15.48 3.68
N GLY A 179 13.14 16.11 3.85
CA GLY A 179 12.52 16.87 2.74
C GLY A 179 13.38 18.03 2.23
N PRO A 180 12.85 18.87 1.32
CA PRO A 180 13.65 19.74 0.47
C PRO A 180 14.78 20.42 1.23
N VAL A 181 16.01 20.07 0.87
CA VAL A 181 17.21 20.67 1.47
C VAL A 181 17.15 22.14 1.13
N SER A 182 16.92 22.98 2.14
CA SER A 182 17.07 24.43 1.98
C SER A 182 18.48 24.65 1.44
N SER A 183 18.58 25.25 0.25
CA SER A 183 19.81 25.41 -0.53
C SER A 183 20.93 26.04 0.30
N GLY A 184 21.69 25.19 0.98
CA GLY A 184 22.92 25.48 1.68
C GLY A 184 24.01 24.66 1.01
N ASN A 185 24.89 25.36 0.30
CA ASN A 185 26.04 24.86 -0.43
C ASN A 185 26.77 23.71 0.30
N GLY A 186 26.83 22.49 -0.26
CA GLY A 186 27.56 21.39 0.39
C GLY A 186 27.44 19.99 -0.23
N THR A 187 28.41 19.67 -1.11
CA THR A 187 29.12 18.38 -1.24
C THR A 187 28.34 17.07 -1.50
N ASN A 188 28.43 16.60 -2.76
CA ASN A 188 28.04 15.26 -3.21
C ASN A 188 28.63 14.14 -2.33
N THR A 189 27.78 13.35 -1.68
CA THR A 189 28.17 12.04 -1.12
C THR A 189 27.39 10.94 -1.84
N THR A 190 28.13 10.12 -2.58
CA THR A 190 27.65 8.91 -3.25
C THR A 190 27.24 7.87 -2.20
N SER A 191 25.95 7.55 -2.11
CA SER A 191 25.42 6.53 -1.19
C SER A 191 25.69 5.13 -1.73
N THR A 192 26.38 4.32 -0.94
CA THR A 192 26.58 2.87 -1.16
C THR A 192 25.28 2.09 -0.99
N ASN A 193 25.13 1.03 -1.80
CA ASN A 193 24.06 0.04 -1.68
C ASN A 193 24.19 -0.72 -0.35
N THR A 194 23.27 -0.50 0.59
CA THR A 194 23.22 -1.25 1.85
C THR A 194 22.18 -2.36 1.77
N THR A 195 22.65 -3.57 1.44
CA THR A 195 21.88 -4.81 1.58
C THR A 195 21.91 -5.24 3.04
N ASN A 196 20.95 -4.79 3.84
CA ASN A 196 20.75 -5.29 5.19
C ASN A 196 19.87 -6.52 5.14
N SER A 197 20.47 -7.67 5.48
CA SER A 197 19.78 -8.93 5.74
C SER A 197 18.80 -8.80 6.91
N ALA A 198 17.63 -9.41 6.76
CA ALA A 198 16.54 -9.38 7.73
C ALA A 198 16.95 -9.83 9.14
N THR A 199 16.73 -8.97 10.13
CA THR A 199 16.75 -9.37 11.54
C THR A 199 15.40 -10.00 11.89
N SER A 200 15.42 -11.31 12.10
CA SER A 200 14.29 -12.10 12.62
C SER A 200 13.84 -11.56 13.98
N LEU A 201 12.71 -10.86 14.03
CA LEU A 201 12.00 -10.54 15.28
C LEU A 201 11.37 -11.83 15.84
N ARG A 202 12.15 -12.52 16.67
CA ARG A 202 11.70 -13.63 17.52
C ARG A 202 11.05 -13.02 18.77
N GLY A 203 9.74 -12.81 18.75
CA GLY A 203 8.96 -12.46 19.95
C GLY A 203 8.64 -13.70 20.80
N PRO A 204 8.59 -13.59 22.14
CA PRO A 204 8.33 -14.71 23.03
C PRO A 204 6.84 -15.08 23.03
N GLY A 205 6.56 -16.38 23.11
CA GLY A 205 5.21 -16.88 23.30
C GLY A 205 4.71 -16.64 24.72
N ALA A 206 3.42 -16.31 24.84
CA ALA A 206 2.60 -16.60 26.00
C ALA A 206 1.13 -16.60 25.57
N GLY A 207 0.48 -17.75 25.73
CA GLY A 207 -0.97 -17.88 25.60
C GLY A 207 -1.69 -17.17 26.75
N GLY A 208 -2.88 -16.69 26.45
CA GLY A 208 -3.82 -16.16 27.43
C GLY A 208 -5.21 -16.15 26.80
N ALA A 209 -6.00 -17.17 27.12
CA ALA A 209 -7.42 -17.19 26.82
C ALA A 209 -8.12 -16.14 27.70
N LEU A 210 -8.84 -15.21 27.07
CA LEU A 210 -9.81 -14.35 27.76
C LEU A 210 -11.17 -14.54 27.11
N ALA A 211 -11.99 -15.33 27.81
CA ALA A 211 -13.44 -15.29 27.69
C ALA A 211 -13.92 -13.94 28.22
N GLY A 212 -14.78 -13.26 27.45
CA GLY A 212 -15.40 -12.01 27.84
C GLY A 212 -16.63 -11.75 26.98
N ASN A 213 -17.79 -12.06 27.54
CA ASN A 213 -19.10 -11.77 26.98
C ASN A 213 -19.27 -10.25 26.78
N GLY A 214 -19.55 -9.84 25.54
CA GLY A 214 -19.80 -8.45 25.16
C GLY A 214 -20.78 -8.38 23.99
N HIS A 215 -22.05 -8.24 24.36
CA HIS A 215 -23.23 -7.94 23.56
C HIS A 215 -23.03 -7.29 22.17
N ALA A 216 -23.52 -7.99 21.16
CA ALA A 216 -24.47 -7.51 20.14
C ALA A 216 -24.28 -6.10 19.55
N THR A 217 -23.20 -5.87 18.79
CA THR A 217 -23.21 -4.90 17.65
C THR A 217 -22.10 -5.18 16.62
N MET A 218 -21.62 -6.42 16.50
CA MET A 218 -20.49 -6.80 15.64
C MET A 218 -20.83 -7.74 14.46
N MET A 219 -22.10 -7.97 14.15
CA MET A 219 -22.49 -8.86 13.03
C MET A 219 -22.73 -8.16 11.68
N ALA A 220 -22.65 -6.82 11.60
CA ALA A 220 -22.74 -6.10 10.32
C ALA A 220 -21.36 -5.86 9.65
N ILE A 221 -20.24 -6.15 10.33
CA ILE A 221 -18.89 -5.71 9.94
C ILE A 221 -18.12 -6.76 9.12
N VAL A 222 -18.55 -8.02 9.15
CA VAL A 222 -17.88 -9.12 8.42
C VAL A 222 -18.43 -9.30 6.98
N ALA A 223 -19.65 -8.81 6.71
CA ALA A 223 -20.32 -9.05 5.42
C ALA A 223 -19.81 -8.15 4.27
N ALA A 224 -19.44 -6.89 4.52
CA ALA A 224 -19.05 -5.96 3.44
C ALA A 224 -17.65 -6.25 2.87
N LEU A 225 -16.75 -6.84 3.65
CA LEU A 225 -15.45 -7.33 3.16
C LEU A 225 -15.56 -8.69 2.49
N VAL A 226 -16.59 -9.47 2.82
CA VAL A 226 -16.86 -10.75 2.20
C VAL A 226 -17.55 -10.57 0.85
N SER A 227 -18.47 -9.62 0.68
CA SER A 227 -19.16 -9.43 -0.61
C SER A 227 -18.25 -8.97 -1.76
N LEU A 228 -17.13 -8.30 -1.48
CA LEU A 228 -16.12 -7.99 -2.52
C LEU A 228 -15.13 -9.15 -2.76
N PHE A 229 -15.05 -10.12 -1.85
CA PHE A 229 -14.15 -11.28 -1.91
C PHE A 229 -14.87 -12.62 -2.21
N LEU A 230 -16.21 -12.67 -2.22
CA LEU A 230 -17.04 -13.86 -2.45
C LEU A 230 -18.06 -13.68 -3.60
N ALA A 231 -18.07 -12.52 -4.27
CA ALA A 231 -18.69 -12.39 -5.60
C ALA A 231 -17.74 -12.84 -6.74
N LEU A 232 -16.60 -13.47 -6.39
CA LEU A 232 -15.61 -14.07 -7.28
C LEU A 232 -15.16 -15.42 -6.72
#